data_AF-A0A9W6HY48-F1
#
_entry.id   AF-A0A9W6HY48-F1
#
_cell.length_a   1.000
_cell.length_b   1.000
_cell.length_c   1.000
_cell.angle_alpha   90.00
_cell.angle_beta   90.00
_cell.angle_gamma   90.00
#
_symmetry.space_group_name_H-M   'P 1'
#
loop_
_entity.id
_entity.type
_entity.pdbx_description
1 polymer ?
#
loop_
_entity_poly.entity_id
_entity_poly.type
_entity_poly.pdbx_seq_one_letter_code
_entity_poly.pdbx_strand_id
1 'polypeptide(L)' 'MAESSLMRANGEHEANRALFGVVHEVAVGYAGADVPLVMAVLRRRLSGVPGMDDHGLRRIAEEINVGRDPSGL' A
#
# COMPACT_ATOMS: atom_id res chain seq x y z
N MET A 1 5.30 6.76 -31.67
CA MET A 1 4.85 7.34 -30.38
C MET A 1 3.97 6.36 -29.57
N ALA A 2 4.20 5.04 -29.63
CA ALA A 2 3.44 4.05 -28.86
C ALA A 2 4.26 3.42 -27.72
N GLU A 3 5.58 3.36 -27.87
CA GLU A 3 6.50 2.73 -26.91
C GLU A 3 6.53 3.45 -25.55
N SER A 4 6.42 4.78 -25.53
CA SER A 4 6.39 5.56 -24.29
C SER A 4 5.15 5.33 -23.43
N SER A 5 4.04 4.86 -24.01
CA SER A 5 2.80 4.58 -23.27
C SER A 5 2.84 3.19 -22.62
N LEU A 6 3.40 2.19 -23.30
CA LEU A 6 3.61 0.85 -22.76
C LEU A 6 4.63 0.84 -21.62
N MET A 7 5.70 1.63 -21.74
CA MET A 7 6.73 1.75 -20.71
C MET A 7 6.20 2.41 -19.42
N ARG A 8 5.26 3.35 -19.55
CA ARG A 8 4.54 3.95 -18.41
C ARG A 8 3.56 2.97 -17.77
N ALA A 9 2.78 2.24 -18.57
CA ALA A 9 1.83 1.24 -18.07
C ALA A 9 2.54 0.10 -17.30
N ASN A 10 3.68 -0.39 -17.81
CA ASN A 10 4.48 -1.39 -17.10
C ASN A 10 5.03 -0.84 -15.77
N GLY A 11 5.50 0.41 -15.74
CA GLY A 11 5.95 1.05 -14.51
C GLY A 11 4.85 1.21 -13.46
N GLU A 12 3.63 1.56 -13.88
CA GLU A 12 2.47 1.64 -12.98
C GLU A 12 2.05 0.26 -12.45
N HIS A 13 2.12 -0.78 -13.27
CA HIS A 13 1.78 -2.14 -12.86
C HIS A 13 2.80 -2.73 -11.87
N GLU A 14 4.07 -2.39 -12.02
CA GLU A 14 5.14 -2.79 -11.09
C GLU A 14 5.04 -2.01 -9.76
N ALA A 15 4.77 -0.70 -9.83
CA ALA A 15 4.52 0.13 -8.65
C ALA A 15 3.30 -0.34 -7.85
N ASN A 16 2.20 -0.70 -8.52
CA ASN A 16 1.02 -1.26 -7.87
C ASN A 16 1.31 -2.61 -7.21
N ARG A 17 2.10 -3.49 -7.85
CA ARG A 17 2.50 -4.76 -7.22
C ARG A 17 3.35 -4.56 -5.98
N ALA A 18 4.31 -3.63 -6.02
CA ALA A 18 5.12 -3.30 -4.85
C ALA A 18 4.25 -2.76 -3.71
N LEU A 19 3.27 -1.90 -4.03
CA LEU A 19 2.30 -1.40 -3.07
C LEU A 19 1.49 -2.54 -2.42
N PHE A 20 0.87 -3.42 -3.23
CA PHE A 20 0.06 -4.52 -2.72
C PHE A 20 0.87 -5.46 -1.83
N GLY A 21 2.11 -5.78 -2.22
CA GLY A 21 3.01 -6.60 -1.40
C GLY A 21 3.30 -5.97 -0.04
N VAL A 22 3.63 -4.67 0.00
CA VAL A 22 3.88 -3.96 1.26
C VAL A 22 2.63 -3.95 2.15
N VAL A 23 1.45 -3.70 1.56
CA VAL A 23 0.18 -3.68 2.30
C VAL A 23 -0.13 -5.06 2.88
N HIS A 24 0.05 -6.13 2.11
CA HIS A 24 -0.15 -7.52 2.55
C HIS A 24 0.78 -7.87 3.73
N GLU A 25 2.08 -7.56 3.63
CA GLU A 25 3.02 -7.82 4.72
C GLU A 25 2.65 -7.08 6.01
N VAL A 26 2.18 -5.83 5.89
CA VAL A 26 1.72 -5.06 7.05
C VAL A 26 0.41 -5.65 7.59
N ALA A 27 -0.52 -6.06 6.74
CA ALA A 27 -1.76 -6.70 7.17
C ALA A 27 -1.49 -7.97 7.96
N VAL A 28 -0.63 -8.86 7.46
CA VAL A 28 -0.25 -10.11 8.14
C VAL A 28 0.45 -9.84 9.48
N GLY A 29 1.33 -8.83 9.54
CA GLY A 29 2.12 -8.54 10.74
C GLY A 29 1.41 -7.68 11.80
N TYR A 30 0.39 -6.91 11.41
CA TYR A 30 -0.24 -5.89 12.26
C TYR A 30 -1.77 -5.99 12.30
N ALA A 31 -2.37 -7.09 11.85
CA ALA A 31 -3.80 -7.33 12.00
C ALA A 31 -4.24 -7.15 13.48
N GLY A 32 -5.25 -6.31 13.71
CA GLY A 32 -5.74 -6.01 15.06
C GLY A 32 -4.94 -4.95 15.82
N ALA A 33 -3.84 -4.45 15.27
CA ALA A 33 -3.04 -3.40 15.90
C ALA A 33 -3.69 -2.01 15.75
N ASP A 34 -3.33 -1.07 16.64
CA ASP A 34 -3.89 0.28 16.64
C ASP A 34 -3.60 1.06 15.35
N VAL A 35 -4.60 1.80 14.85
CA VAL A 35 -4.52 2.60 13.61
C VAL A 35 -3.29 3.53 13.58
N PRO A 36 -2.93 4.29 14.64
CA PRO A 36 -1.73 5.15 14.62
C PRO A 36 -0.42 4.36 14.44
N LEU A 37 -0.33 3.14 14.99
CA LEU A 37 0.83 2.27 14.85
C LEU A 37 0.92 1.76 13.41
N VAL A 38 -0.18 1.25 12.86
CA VAL A 38 -0.24 0.76 11.48
C VAL A 38 0.08 1.89 10.49
N MET A 39 -0.46 3.09 10.71
CA MET A 39 -0.14 4.28 9.92
C MET A 39 1.35 4.65 9.93
N ALA A 40 2.01 4.60 11.10
CA ALA A 40 3.44 4.88 11.19
C ALA A 40 4.27 3.86 10.39
N VAL A 41 3.89 2.58 10.45
CA VAL A 41 4.55 1.51 9.69
C VAL A 41 4.34 1.69 8.18
N LEU A 42 3.09 1.95 7.75
CA LEU A 42 2.78 2.17 6.33
C LEU A 42 3.52 3.39 5.78
N ARG A 43 3.53 4.53 6.49
CA ARG A 43 4.29 5.73 6.07
C ARG A 43 5.78 5.43 5.90
N ARG A 44 6.36 4.65 6.81
CA ARG A 44 7.78 4.28 6.74
C ARG A 44 8.08 3.34 5.57
N ARG A 45 7.20 2.38 5.28
CA ARG A 45 7.42 1.38 4.21
C ARG A 45 7.05 1.91 2.82
N LEU A 46 6.11 2.85 2.73
CA LEU A 46 5.62 3.42 1.48
C LEU A 46 6.22 4.80 1.16
N SER A 47 7.26 5.24 1.89
CA SER A 47 7.86 6.58 1.74
C SER A 47 8.46 6.89 0.35
N GLY A 48 8.47 5.92 -0.56
CA GLY A 48 8.91 6.07 -1.96
C GLY A 48 7.86 5.68 -3.00
N VAL A 49 6.62 5.38 -2.60
CA VAL A 49 5.53 5.00 -3.52
C VAL A 49 4.73 6.25 -3.88
N PRO A 50 4.87 6.78 -5.12
CA PRO A 50 4.06 7.90 -5.58
C PRO A 50 2.59 7.49 -5.72
N GLY A 51 1.67 8.41 -5.39
CA GLY A 51 0.22 8.20 -5.53
C GLY A 51 -0.50 7.75 -4.25
N MET A 52 0.22 7.63 -3.12
CA MET A 52 -0.35 7.32 -1.82
C MET A 52 -0.49 8.60 -0.97
N ASP A 53 -1.72 9.01 -0.69
CA ASP A 53 -1.98 10.13 0.22
C ASP A 53 -2.25 9.67 1.66
N ASP A 54 -2.20 10.60 2.61
CA ASP A 54 -2.44 10.31 4.03
C ASP A 54 -3.84 9.74 4.29
N HIS A 55 -4.82 10.10 3.46
CA HIS A 55 -6.18 9.58 3.56
C HIS A 55 -6.26 8.11 3.15
N GLY A 56 -5.60 7.73 2.06
CA GLY A 56 -5.46 6.35 1.61
C GLY A 56 -4.72 5.49 2.62
N LEU A 57 -3.63 6.01 3.20
CA LEU A 57 -2.90 5.33 4.28
C LEU A 57 -3.77 5.09 5.51
N ARG A 58 -4.61 6.07 5.88
CA ARG A 58 -5.55 5.92 7.00
C ARG A 58 -6.56 4.83 6.73
N ARG A 59 -7.19 4.80 5.55
CA ARG A 59 -8.15 3.75 5.19
C ARG A 59 -7.52 2.36 5.26
N ILE A 60 -6.30 2.18 4.73
CA ILE A 60 -5.58 0.90 4.80
C ILE A 60 -5.34 0.53 6.27
N ALA A 61 -4.93 1.48 7.10
CA ALA A 61 -4.68 1.24 8.51
C ALA A 61 -5.95 0.84 9.29
N GLU A 62 -7.11 1.42 8.96
CA GLU A 62 -8.41 1.07 9.54
C GLU A 62 -8.82 -0.36 9.18
N GLU A 63 -8.65 -0.76 7.90
CA GLU A 63 -8.95 -2.14 7.47
C GLU A 63 -8.04 -3.16 8.18
N ILE A 64 -6.74 -2.87 8.28
CA ILE A 64 -5.79 -3.73 9.00
C ILE A 64 -6.11 -3.78 10.50
N ASN A 65 -6.52 -2.66 11.09
CA ASN A 65 -6.95 -2.61 12.49
C ASN A 65 -8.14 -3.54 12.77
N VAL A 66 -9.09 -3.68 11.84
CA VAL A 66 -10.19 -4.65 11.96
C VAL A 66 -9.82 -6.07 11.51
N GLY A 67 -8.53 -6.32 11.24
CA GLY A 67 -8.01 -7.63 10.86
C GLY A 67 -8.25 -8.03 9.41
N ARG A 68 -8.55 -7.06 8.53
CA ARG A 68 -8.69 -7.29 7.09
C ARG A 68 -7.38 -7.05 6.36
N ASP A 69 -7.22 -7.74 5.25
CA ASP A 69 -6.14 -7.49 4.30
C ASP A 69 -6.67 -6.69 3.10
N PRO A 70 -6.34 -5.38 3.00
CA PRO A 70 -6.78 -4.54 1.90
C PRO A 70 -5.93 -4.70 0.62
N SER A 71 -4.91 -5.56 0.62
CA SER A 71 -4.09 -5.82 -0.58
C SER A 71 -4.84 -6.58 -1.68
N GLY A 72 -5.86 -7.37 -1.31
CA GLY A 72 -6.61 -8.23 -2.22
C GLY A 72 -5.83 -9.44 -2.74
N LEU A 73 -4.69 -9.75 -2.13
CA LEU A 73 -3.89 -10.96 -2.34
C LEU A 73 -4.39 -12.11 -1.45
#